data_AF-A0A4V3K6X6-F1
#
_entry.id   AF-A0A4V3K6X6-F1
#
_cell.length_a   1.000
_cell.length_b   1.000
_cell.length_c   1.000
_cell.angle_alpha   90.00
_cell.angle_beta   90.00
_cell.angle_gamma   90.00
#
_symmetry.space_group_name_H-M   'P 1'
#
loop_
_entity.id
_entity.type
_entity.pdbx_description
1 polymer ?
#
loop_
_entity_poly.entity_id
_entity_poly.type
_entity_poly.pdbx_seq_one_letter_code
_entity_poly.pdbx_strand_id
1 'polypeptide(L)'
;GYSMGARVSAFLALSDPQRVATLVFGGLGIGMADGVGDWDPIAEALLAEDPSQTTHPRGRSFRAFADQTRSDRRALAACIAKSRELLSEDDMARIAQPTLIAVG
;
A
#
# COMPACT_ATOMS: atom_id res chain seq x y z
N GLY A 1 -3.81 6.52 -9.32
CA GLY A 1 -4.18 6.94 -7.95
C GLY A 1 -2.95 7.23 -7.10
N TYR A 2 -3.14 7.37 -5.79
CA TYR A 2 -2.06 7.60 -4.80
C TYR A 2 -1.89 6.39 -3.87
N SER A 3 -0.65 5.99 -3.57
CA SER A 3 -0.32 4.85 -2.72
C SER A 3 -1.10 3.59 -3.14
N MET A 4 -1.93 2.99 -2.29
CA MET A 4 -2.80 1.85 -2.65
C MET A 4 -3.58 2.09 -3.95
N GLY A 5 -4.07 3.32 -4.18
CA GLY A 5 -4.75 3.67 -5.42
C GLY A 5 -3.85 3.66 -6.65
N ALA A 6 -2.55 3.96 -6.52
CA ALA A 6 -1.60 3.77 -7.63
C ALA A 6 -1.45 2.27 -7.95
N ARG A 7 -1.35 1.42 -6.92
CA ARG A 7 -1.25 -0.03 -7.09
C ARG A 7 -2.48 -0.62 -7.78
N VAL A 8 -3.68 -0.32 -7.27
CA VAL A 8 -4.94 -0.78 -7.88
C VAL A 8 -5.05 -0.32 -9.34
N SER A 9 -4.71 0.94 -9.63
CA SER A 9 -4.73 1.45 -11.00
C SER A 9 -3.77 0.69 -11.93
N ALA A 10 -2.59 0.32 -11.46
CA ALA A 10 -1.62 -0.43 -12.27
C ALA A 10 -2.09 -1.86 -12.57
N PHE A 11 -2.61 -2.57 -11.56
CA PHE A 11 -3.21 -3.89 -11.79
C PHE A 11 -4.36 -3.84 -12.79
N LEU A 12 -5.24 -2.84 -12.68
CA LEU A 12 -6.33 -2.63 -13.64
C LEU A 12 -5.81 -2.33 -15.06
N ALA A 13 -4.77 -1.52 -15.18
CA ALA A 13 -4.17 -1.18 -16.47
C ALA A 13 -3.53 -2.41 -17.17
N LEU A 14 -3.07 -3.37 -16.38
CA LEU A 14 -2.51 -4.64 -16.87
C LEU A 14 -3.59 -5.68 -17.18
N SER A 15 -4.62 -5.81 -16.33
CA SER A 15 -5.68 -6.80 -16.51
C SER A 15 -6.67 -6.41 -17.59
N ASP A 16 -7.04 -5.13 -17.65
CA ASP A 16 -8.10 -4.60 -18.49
C ASP A 16 -7.64 -3.32 -19.20
N PRO A 17 -6.59 -3.38 -20.04
CA PRO A 17 -5.93 -2.18 -20.58
C PRO A 17 -6.86 -1.26 -21.36
N GLN A 18 -7.88 -1.83 -22.02
CA GLN A 18 -8.87 -1.08 -22.81
C GLN A 18 -9.82 -0.24 -21.95
N ARG A 19 -9.90 -0.52 -20.64
CA ARG A 19 -10.77 0.20 -19.70
C ARG A 19 -10.05 1.39 -19.06
N VAL A 20 -8.74 1.50 -19.25
CA VAL A 20 -7.90 2.57 -18.70
C VAL A 20 -7.41 3.46 -19.84
N ALA A 21 -7.92 4.69 -19.90
CA ALA A 21 -7.49 5.65 -20.93
C ALA A 21 -6.15 6.30 -20.58
N THR A 22 -5.98 6.74 -19.32
CA THR A 22 -4.78 7.41 -18.82
C THR A 22 -4.55 7.09 -17.35
N LEU A 23 -3.33 7.31 -16.88
CA LEU A 23 -2.92 7.06 -15.50
C LEU A 23 -2.23 8.28 -14.89
N VAL A 24 -2.41 8.42 -13.58
CA VAL A 24 -1.58 9.28 -12.72
C VAL A 24 -1.14 8.44 -11.54
N PHE A 25 0.17 8.30 -11.33
CA PHE A 25 0.75 7.60 -10.19
C PHE A 25 1.40 8.56 -9.22
N GLY A 26 1.26 8.28 -7.92
CA GLY A 26 1.96 9.00 -6.85
C GLY A 26 2.07 8.15 -5.58
N GLY A 27 3.05 8.48 -4.74
CA GLY A 27 3.18 7.94 -3.38
C GLY A 27 3.71 6.50 -3.24
N LEU A 28 4.05 5.80 -4.32
CA LEU A 28 4.70 4.47 -4.25
C LEU A 28 6.07 4.43 -4.93
N GLY A 29 6.23 5.05 -6.11
CA GLY A 29 7.48 5.01 -6.86
C GLY A 29 7.97 3.58 -7.08
N ILE A 30 9.26 3.34 -6.82
CA ILE A 30 9.90 2.01 -6.94
C ILE A 30 9.27 0.97 -5.99
N GLY A 31 8.59 1.40 -4.92
CA GLY A 31 7.87 0.50 -4.02
C GLY A 31 6.70 -0.25 -4.68
N MET A 32 6.36 0.07 -5.93
CA MET A 32 5.51 -0.80 -6.77
C MET A 32 6.16 -2.16 -7.03
N ALA A 33 7.47 -2.17 -7.31
CA ALA A 33 8.25 -3.36 -7.67
C ALA A 33 8.97 -3.98 -6.46
N ASP A 34 9.68 -3.17 -5.68
CA ASP A 34 10.43 -3.67 -4.52
C ASP A 34 9.57 -3.93 -3.28
N GLY A 35 8.32 -3.45 -3.33
CA GLY A 35 7.49 -3.34 -2.14
C GLY A 35 7.95 -2.20 -1.23
N VAL A 36 7.23 -2.05 -0.12
CA VAL A 36 7.48 -0.96 0.85
C VAL A 36 7.86 -1.53 2.22
N GLY A 37 8.50 -2.70 2.19
CA GLY A 37 8.94 -3.45 3.37
C GLY A 37 7.82 -4.22 4.06
N ASP A 38 8.17 -4.74 5.23
CA ASP A 38 7.32 -5.64 6.01
C ASP A 38 6.13 -4.91 6.67
N TRP A 39 4.97 -5.54 6.55
CA TRP A 39 3.68 -5.09 7.08
C TRP A 39 3.25 -5.88 8.32
N ASP A 40 3.85 -7.04 8.58
CA ASP A 40 3.52 -7.88 9.72
C ASP A 40 3.72 -7.14 11.06
N PRO A 41 4.82 -6.39 11.28
CA PRO A 41 5.00 -5.60 12.49
C PRO A 41 3.94 -4.51 12.68
N ILE A 42 3.25 -4.09 11.61
CA ILE A 42 2.15 -3.12 11.70
C ILE A 42 0.86 -3.83 12.09
N ALA A 43 0.57 -5.00 11.50
CA ALA A 43 -0.58 -5.82 11.91
C ALA A 43 -0.46 -6.23 13.38
N GLU A 44 0.71 -6.68 13.82
CA GLU A 44 1.00 -7.00 15.23
C GLU A 44 0.76 -5.80 16.16
N ALA A 45 1.28 -4.62 15.80
CA ALA A 45 1.10 -3.39 16.58
C ALA A 45 -0.39 -2.99 16.73
N LEU A 46 -1.19 -3.20 15.70
CA LEU A 46 -2.62 -2.93 15.73
C LEU A 46 -3.36 -3.93 16.64
N LEU A 47 -2.92 -5.18 16.67
CA LEU A 47 -3.52 -6.24 17.49
C LEU A 47 -3.06 -6.23 18.95
N ALA A 48 -1.89 -5.66 19.25
CA ALA A 48 -1.36 -5.58 20.61
C ALA A 48 -2.39 -5.01 21.60
N GLU A 49 -2.51 -5.61 22.78
CA GLU A 49 -3.39 -5.09 23.83
C GLU A 49 -2.80 -3.78 24.40
N ASP A 50 -1.54 -3.84 24.82
CA ASP A 50 -0.77 -2.69 25.29
C ASP A 50 0.10 -2.10 24.16
N PRO A 51 -0.19 -0.87 23.68
CA PRO A 51 0.58 -0.23 22.61
C PRO A 51 2.03 0.08 23.02
N SER A 52 2.36 0.16 24.32
CA SER A 52 3.71 0.45 24.79
C SER A 52 4.72 -0.66 24.45
N GLN A 53 4.23 -1.88 24.22
CA GLN A 53 5.04 -3.04 23.83
C GLN A 53 5.47 -3.00 22.35
N THR A 54 4.93 -2.08 21.54
CA THR A 54 5.27 -1.98 20.12
C THR A 54 6.61 -1.26 19.94
N THR A 55 7.66 -2.00 19.59
CA THR A 55 9.00 -1.44 19.35
C THR A 55 9.25 -1.05 17.89
N HIS A 56 8.47 -1.58 16.94
CA HIS A 56 8.61 -1.24 15.53
C HIS A 56 8.11 0.20 15.25
N PRO A 57 8.95 1.10 14.69
CA PRO A 57 8.60 2.51 14.54
C PRO A 57 7.33 2.77 13.72
N ARG A 58 7.19 2.10 12.56
CA ARG A 58 5.97 2.22 11.74
C ARG A 58 4.75 1.63 12.43
N GLY A 59 4.93 0.51 13.16
CA GLY A 59 3.86 -0.11 13.94
C GLY A 59 3.30 0.86 14.98
N ARG A 60 4.18 1.57 15.72
CA ARG A 60 3.76 2.60 16.68
C ARG A 60 2.96 3.72 16.03
N SER A 61 3.42 4.25 14.90
CA SER A 61 2.72 5.33 14.20
C SER A 61 1.32 4.91 13.73
N PHE A 62 1.19 3.72 13.14
CA PHE A 62 -0.11 3.20 12.69
C PHE A 62 -1.05 2.92 13.87
N ARG A 63 -0.53 2.36 14.96
CA ARG A 63 -1.31 2.13 16.18
C ARG A 63 -1.80 3.44 16.79
N ALA A 64 -0.91 4.41 16.97
CA ALA A 64 -1.27 5.72 17.51
C ALA A 64 -2.34 6.42 16.65
N PHE A 65 -2.20 6.35 15.32
CA PHE A 65 -3.19 6.90 14.39
C PHE A 65 -4.55 6.18 14.49
N ALA A 66 -4.57 4.85 14.57
CA ALA A 66 -5.78 4.07 14.72
C ALA A 66 -6.51 4.41 16.04
N ASP A 67 -5.76 4.55 17.15
CA ASP A 67 -6.31 4.93 18.45
C ASP A 67 -6.86 6.36 18.42
N GLN A 68 -6.12 7.32 17.86
CA GLN A 68 -6.54 8.72 17.74
C GLN A 68 -7.82 8.89 16.92
N THR A 69 -7.93 8.13 15.83
CA THR A 69 -9.10 8.18 14.93
C THR A 69 -10.25 7.30 15.40
N ARG A 70 -10.07 6.50 16.46
CA ARG A 70 -11.02 5.48 16.94
C ARG A 70 -11.37 4.46 15.84
N SER A 71 -10.38 4.12 15.02
CA SER A 71 -10.54 3.13 13.96
C SER A 71 -10.64 1.71 14.52
N ASP A 72 -11.29 0.81 13.78
CA ASP A 72 -11.30 -0.61 14.12
C ASP A 72 -9.92 -1.24 13.87
N ARG A 73 -9.16 -1.45 14.95
CA ARG A 73 -7.81 -2.02 14.90
C ARG A 73 -7.77 -3.43 14.33
N ARG A 74 -8.78 -4.26 14.60
CA ARG A 74 -8.81 -5.65 14.11
C ARG A 74 -9.07 -5.67 12.62
N ALA A 75 -10.00 -4.85 12.15
CA ALA A 75 -10.26 -4.69 10.73
C ALA A 75 -9.01 -4.16 9.98
N LEU A 76 -8.35 -3.13 10.52
CA LEU A 76 -7.11 -2.60 9.94
C LEU A 76 -6.00 -3.65 9.90
N ALA A 77 -5.79 -4.41 10.98
CA ALA A 77 -4.79 -5.47 11.01
C ALA A 77 -5.09 -6.55 9.96
N ALA A 78 -6.35 -6.97 9.84
CA ALA A 78 -6.77 -7.95 8.83
C ALA A 78 -6.50 -7.46 7.40
N CYS A 79 -6.77 -6.18 7.12
CA CYS A 79 -6.48 -5.58 5.81
C CYS A 79 -4.97 -5.49 5.52
N ILE A 80 -4.16 -5.20 6.55
CA ILE A 80 -2.71 -5.01 6.41
C ILE A 80 -1.97 -6.34 6.29
N ALA A 81 -2.40 -7.37 7.04
CA ALA A 81 -1.79 -8.70 7.02
C ALA A 81 -2.02 -9.48 5.71
N LYS A 82 -2.87 -8.97 4.82
CA LYS A 82 -3.05 -9.60 3.51
C LYS A 82 -1.84 -9.33 2.61
N SER A 83 -1.39 -10.41 1.98
CA SER A 83 -0.32 -10.39 0.98
C SER A 83 -0.60 -9.33 -0.08
N ARG A 84 0.42 -8.52 -0.34
CA ARG A 84 0.39 -7.54 -1.41
C ARG A 84 1.25 -8.07 -2.54
N GLU A 85 0.59 -8.50 -3.62
CA GLU A 85 1.27 -8.84 -4.85
C GLU A 85 2.07 -7.62 -5.34
N LEU A 86 3.33 -7.88 -5.69
CA LEU A 86 4.24 -6.90 -6.28
C LEU A 86 4.09 -6.98 -7.80
N LEU A 87 4.27 -5.84 -8.46
CA LEU A 87 4.38 -5.82 -9.93
C LEU A 87 5.85 -5.90 -10.26
N SER A 88 6.25 -6.89 -11.06
CA SER A 88 7.63 -6.95 -11.54
C SER A 88 7.97 -5.75 -12.44
N GLU A 89 9.25 -5.49 -12.67
CA GLU A 89 9.67 -4.47 -13.65
C GLU A 89 9.09 -4.76 -15.04
N ASP A 90 9.03 -6.04 -15.43
CA ASP A 90 8.42 -6.49 -16.68
C ASP A 90 6.91 -6.21 -16.73
N ASP A 91 6.20 -6.39 -15.61
CA ASP A 91 4.79 -5.99 -15.53
C ASP A 91 4.63 -4.49 -15.66
N MET A 92 5.47 -3.70 -14.98
CA MET A 92 5.43 -2.25 -15.09
C MET A 92 5.72 -1.78 -16.53
N ALA A 93 6.64 -2.43 -17.25
CA ALA A 93 6.96 -2.13 -18.63
C ALA A 93 5.82 -2.43 -19.62
N ARG A 94 4.85 -3.28 -19.24
CA ARG A 94 3.67 -3.61 -20.06
C ARG A 94 2.56 -2.56 -19.96
N ILE A 95 2.64 -1.61 -19.02
CA ILE A 95 1.67 -0.51 -18.90
C ILE A 95 1.90 0.48 -20.05
N ALA A 96 1.04 0.42 -21.06
CA ALA A 96 1.16 1.23 -22.27
C ALA A 96 0.34 2.54 -22.22
N GLN A 97 -0.52 2.71 -21.22
CA GLN A 97 -1.36 3.88 -21.08
C GLN A 97 -0.51 5.13 -20.80
N PRO A 98 -0.83 6.30 -21.40
CA PRO A 98 -0.19 7.56 -21.06
C PRO A 98 -0.25 7.79 -19.55
N THR A 99 0.92 7.89 -18.91
CA THR A 99 1.05 7.90 -17.47
C THR A 99 1.82 9.13 -17.00
N LEU A 100 1.20 9.93 -16.14
CA LEU A 100 1.87 10.98 -15.39
C LEU A 100 2.39 10.42 -14.06
N ILE A 101 3.65 10.70 -13.73
CA ILE A 101 4.24 10.40 -12.42
C ILE A 101 4.29 11.68 -11.59
N ALA A 102 3.45 11.77 -10.56
CA ALA A 102 3.47 12.86 -9.60
C ALA A 102 4.51 12.57 -8.51
N VAL A 103 5.57 13.37 -8.50
CA VAL A 103 6.68 13.31 -7.54
C VAL A 103 6.61 14.49 -6.56
N GLY A 104 6.85 14.23 -5.27
CA GLY A 104 6.78 15.21 -4.20
C GLY A 104 6.53 14.57 -2.84
#